data_AF-A0A099YZ18-F1
#
_entry.id   AF-A0A099YZ18-F1
#
_cell.length_a   1.000
_cell.length_b   1.000
_cell.length_c   1.000
_cell.angle_alpha   90.00
_cell.angle_beta   90.00
_cell.angle_gamma   90.00
#
_symmetry.space_group_name_H-M   'P 1'
#
loop_
_entity.id
_entity.type
_entity.pdbx_description
1 polymer ?
#
loop_
_entity_poly.entity_id
_entity_poly.type
_entity_poly.pdbx_seq_one_letter_code
_entity_poly.pdbx_strand_id
1 'polypeptide(L)'
;CFIQPYWIGDGVDTPQAGYFGLFHYCIGNGFSRELTCRGSFTDFSSLPSGAFKAASFFIGLSMMLIIACIVCFILFFFCNTATVYKICAWMQLTS
;
A
#
# COMPACT_ATOMS: atom_id res chain seq x y z
N CYS A 1 -3.81 5.29 -7.39
CA CYS A 1 -4.50 4.00 -7.28
C CYS A 1 -3.82 3.20 -6.17
N PHE A 2 -4.29 3.32 -4.92
CA PHE A 2 -3.64 2.75 -3.73
C PHE A 2 -4.63 2.04 -2.80
N ILE A 3 -5.89 2.51 -2.85
CA ILE A 3 -7.08 1.90 -2.27
C ILE A 3 -7.53 0.66 -3.06
N GLN A 4 -6.80 0.27 -4.11
CA GLN A 4 -7.20 -0.89 -4.90
C GLN A 4 -7.23 -2.15 -4.00
N PRO A 5 -8.42 -2.74 -3.81
CA PRO A 5 -8.56 -3.88 -2.91
C PRO A 5 -8.03 -5.17 -3.54
N TYR A 6 -7.87 -5.19 -4.87
CA TYR A 6 -7.45 -6.35 -5.64
C TYR A 6 -6.01 -6.18 -6.13
N TRP A 7 -5.08 -6.87 -5.47
CA TRP A 7 -3.69 -7.00 -5.92
C TRP A 7 -3.46 -8.34 -6.60
N ILE A 8 -3.92 -9.41 -5.97
CA ILE A 8 -3.88 -10.78 -6.50
C ILE A 8 -5.28 -11.36 -6.34
N GLY A 9 -5.91 -11.68 -7.46
CA GLY A 9 -7.22 -12.34 -7.50
C GLY A 9 -7.11 -13.86 -7.52
N ASP A 10 -8.25 -14.51 -7.34
CA ASP A 10 -8.46 -15.92 -7.62
C ASP A 10 -8.45 -16.24 -9.12
N GLY A 11 -8.24 -17.51 -9.45
CA GLY A 11 -8.17 -18.01 -10.82
C GLY A 11 -9.26 -19.04 -11.09
N VAL A 12 -9.43 -19.44 -12.36
CA VAL A 12 -10.43 -20.44 -12.76
C VAL A 12 -10.27 -21.80 -12.07
N ASP A 13 -9.06 -22.12 -11.62
CA ASP A 13 -8.71 -23.39 -10.99
C ASP A 13 -8.69 -23.36 -9.45
N THR A 14 -8.96 -22.21 -8.83
CA THR A 14 -8.90 -22.12 -7.37
C THR A 14 -10.15 -22.73 -6.73
N PRO A 15 -10.02 -23.61 -5.72
CA PRO A 15 -11.15 -24.31 -5.11
C PRO A 15 -12.09 -23.39 -4.33
N GLN A 16 -11.67 -22.15 -4.04
CA GLN A 16 -12.42 -21.19 -3.26
C GLN A 16 -12.19 -19.79 -3.81
N ALA A 17 -13.28 -19.03 -3.95
CA ALA A 17 -13.21 -17.65 -4.43
C ALA A 17 -12.57 -16.73 -3.39
N GLY A 18 -11.78 -15.75 -3.83
CA GLY A 18 -11.11 -14.83 -2.92
C GLY A 18 -10.09 -13.92 -3.57
N TYR A 19 -9.56 -12.98 -2.81
CA TYR A 19 -8.52 -12.08 -3.29
C TYR A 19 -7.63 -11.61 -2.15
N PHE A 20 -6.39 -11.28 -2.52
CA PHE A 20 -5.42 -10.61 -1.67
C PHE A 20 -5.31 -9.16 -2.13
N GLY A 21 -5.60 -8.25 -1.22
CA GLY A 21 -5.21 -6.85 -1.31
C GLY A 21 -3.89 -6.60 -0.61
N LEU A 22 -3.48 -5.34 -0.60
CA LEU A 22 -2.26 -4.94 0.09
C LEU A 22 -2.43 -5.09 1.61
N PHE A 23 -3.50 -4.53 2.19
CA PHE A 23 -3.70 -4.47 3.66
C PHE A 23 -4.76 -5.42 4.20
N HIS A 24 -5.49 -6.10 3.33
CA HIS A 24 -6.54 -7.04 3.70
C HIS A 24 -6.63 -8.13 2.64
N TYR A 25 -7.17 -9.27 3.03
CA TYR A 25 -7.49 -10.36 2.13
C TYR A 25 -8.91 -10.82 2.42
N CYS A 26 -9.59 -11.32 1.40
CA CYS A 26 -10.96 -11.80 1.53
C CYS A 26 -11.06 -13.20 0.93
N ILE A 27 -11.67 -14.11 1.68
CA ILE A 27 -11.87 -15.50 1.27
C ILE A 27 -13.35 -15.84 1.37
N GLY A 28 -13.90 -16.45 0.32
CA GLY A 28 -15.27 -16.95 0.31
C GLY A 28 -15.36 -18.27 1.06
N ASN A 29 -16.52 -18.62 1.59
CA ASN A 29 -16.74 -19.98 2.08
C ASN A 29 -17.37 -20.76 0.92
N GLY A 30 -16.73 -21.80 0.37
CA GLY A 30 -17.07 -22.43 -0.94
C GLY A 30 -18.53 -22.87 -1.20
N PHE A 31 -19.44 -22.67 -0.23
CA PHE A 31 -20.88 -22.90 -0.30
C PHE A 31 -21.73 -21.62 -0.51
N SER A 32 -21.19 -20.43 -0.22
CA SER A 32 -21.88 -19.13 -0.30
C SER A 32 -21.00 -18.09 -1.02
N ARG A 33 -21.62 -17.13 -1.72
CA ARG A 33 -20.90 -16.01 -2.38
C ARG A 33 -20.41 -14.94 -1.38
N GLU A 34 -20.57 -15.19 -0.09
CA GLU A 34 -20.17 -14.28 0.97
C GLU A 34 -18.65 -14.39 1.21
N LEU A 35 -17.97 -13.24 1.11
CA LEU A 35 -16.53 -13.11 1.32
C LEU A 35 -16.27 -12.64 2.75
N THR A 36 -15.48 -13.40 3.51
CA THR A 36 -15.00 -12.97 4.82
C THR A 36 -13.67 -12.25 4.65
N CYS A 37 -13.66 -10.95 4.91
CA CYS A 37 -12.47 -10.11 4.84
C CYS A 37 -11.75 -10.05 6.19
N ARG A 38 -10.43 -10.20 6.16
CA ARG A 38 -9.54 -10.11 7.32
C ARG A 38 -8.34 -9.24 6.95
N GLY A 39 -7.85 -8.48 7.92
CA GLY A 39 -6.76 -7.53 7.71
C GLY A 39 -7.17 -6.09 7.96
N SER A 40 -6.22 -5.30 8.43
CA SER A 40 -6.37 -3.85 8.59
C SER A 40 -5.04 -3.17 8.30
N PHE A 41 -5.10 -1.93 7.80
CA PHE A 41 -3.91 -1.09 7.59
C PHE A 41 -3.08 -0.89 8.86
N THR A 42 -3.73 -0.92 10.03
CA THR A 42 -3.08 -0.71 11.33
C THR A 42 -2.63 -2.00 12.01
N ASP A 43 -3.05 -3.16 11.50
CA ASP A 43 -2.77 -4.45 12.12
C ASP A 43 -2.11 -5.42 11.12
N PHE A 44 -0.81 -5.20 10.92
CA PHE A 44 0.02 -6.05 10.06
C PHE A 44 0.26 -7.46 10.62
N SER A 45 -0.19 -7.76 11.84
CA SER A 45 -0.09 -9.12 12.40
C SER A 45 -1.16 -10.06 11.83
N SER A 46 -2.26 -9.48 11.36
CA SER A 46 -3.38 -10.21 10.78
C SER A 46 -3.16 -10.68 9.33
N LEU A 47 -2.06 -10.26 8.67
CA LEU A 47 -1.70 -10.73 7.34
C LEU A 47 -0.91 -12.05 7.42
N PRO A 48 -1.32 -13.09 6.66
CA PRO A 48 -0.77 -14.44 6.81
C PRO A 48 0.65 -14.62 6.25
N SER A 49 1.13 -13.72 5.39
CA SER A 49 2.39 -13.89 4.66
C SER A 49 3.37 -12.74 4.88
N GLY A 50 4.62 -13.08 5.19
CA GLY A 50 5.69 -12.10 5.41
C GLY A 50 5.98 -11.22 4.18
N ALA A 51 5.85 -11.78 2.97
CA ALA A 51 6.04 -11.04 1.72
C ALA A 51 5.02 -9.90 1.55
N PHE A 52 3.73 -10.15 1.84
CA PHE A 52 2.70 -9.11 1.75
C PHE A 52 2.83 -8.08 2.87
N LYS A 53 3.27 -8.50 4.06
CA LYS A 53 3.60 -7.57 5.15
C LYS A 53 4.73 -6.61 4.75
N ALA A 54 5.81 -7.14 4.16
CA ALA A 54 6.91 -6.33 3.66
C ALA A 54 6.47 -5.40 2.52
N ALA A 55 5.73 -5.92 1.54
CA ALA A 55 5.18 -5.12 0.45
C ALA A 55 4.32 -3.96 0.99
N SER A 56 3.41 -4.25 1.91
CA SER A 56 2.56 -3.24 2.56
C SER A 56 3.35 -2.16 3.28
N PHE A 57 4.45 -2.55 3.95
CA PHE A 57 5.34 -1.61 4.62
C PHE A 57 6.06 -0.69 3.62
N PHE A 58 6.72 -1.24 2.61
CA PHE A 58 7.46 -0.45 1.62
C PHE A 58 6.55 0.48 0.82
N ILE A 59 5.41 -0.05 0.39
CA ILE A 59 4.41 0.69 -0.35
C ILE A 59 3.80 1.79 0.54
N GLY A 60 3.54 1.50 1.83
CA GLY A 60 3.13 2.50 2.81
C GLY A 60 4.19 3.59 3.07
N LEU A 61 5.46 3.23 3.13
CA LEU A 61 6.59 4.17 3.29
C LEU A 61 6.69 5.10 2.07
N SER A 62 6.58 4.55 0.86
CA SER A 62 6.55 5.31 -0.39
C SER A 62 5.45 6.39 -0.37
N MET A 63 4.24 6.05 0.11
CA MET A 63 3.17 7.06 0.28
C MET A 63 3.57 8.20 1.20
N MET A 64 4.16 7.87 2.35
CA MET A 64 4.56 8.88 3.33
C MET A 64 5.64 9.80 2.76
N LEU A 65 6.57 9.28 1.97
CA LEU A 65 7.58 10.08 1.28
C LEU A 65 6.99 10.98 0.20
N ILE A 66 5.98 10.50 -0.55
CA ILE A 66 5.28 11.34 -1.54
C ILE A 66 4.53 12.48 -0.84
N ILE A 67 3.82 12.19 0.26
CA ILE A 67 3.12 13.22 1.04
C ILE A 67 4.14 14.22 1.62
N ALA A 68 5.26 13.74 2.17
CA ALA A 68 6.34 14.60 2.65
C ALA A 68 6.89 15.49 1.51
N CYS A 69 7.05 14.95 0.31
CA CYS A 69 7.47 15.73 -0.86
C CYS A 69 6.47 16.84 -1.21
N ILE A 70 5.17 16.58 -1.10
CA ILE A 70 4.15 17.61 -1.30
C ILE A 70 4.26 18.70 -0.22
N VAL A 71 4.46 18.32 1.04
CA VAL A 71 4.63 19.27 2.15
C VAL A 71 5.92 20.08 2.01
N CYS A 72 6.99 19.49 1.48
CA CYS A 72 8.25 20.20 1.23
C CYS A 72 8.12 21.34 0.22
N PHE A 73 7.05 21.42 -0.58
CA PHE A 73 6.78 22.64 -1.37
C PHE A 73 6.58 23.88 -0.49
N ILE A 74 6.20 23.75 0.78
CA ILE A 74 6.13 24.89 1.70
C ILE A 74 7.53 25.47 1.99
N LEU A 75 8.60 24.67 1.85
CA LEU A 75 9.97 25.14 2.05
C LEU A 75 10.42 26.16 0.99
N PHE A 76 9.70 26.31 -0.13
CA PHE A 76 9.95 27.38 -1.10
C PHE A 76 9.84 28.78 -0.51
N PHE A 77 9.12 28.95 0.62
CA PHE A 77 9.02 30.25 1.31
C PHE A 77 10.26 30.59 2.13
N PHE A 78 11.04 29.60 2.56
CA PHE A 78 12.14 29.78 3.53
C PHE A 78 13.51 29.40 2.97
N CYS A 79 13.56 28.58 1.93
CA CYS A 79 14.79 28.04 1.36
C CYS A 79 14.94 28.42 -0.12
N ASN A 80 16.19 28.38 -0.61
CA ASN A 80 16.46 28.56 -2.03
C ASN A 80 15.78 27.46 -2.85
N THR A 81 15.18 27.84 -3.98
CA THR A 81 14.54 26.96 -4.97
C THR A 81 15.41 25.74 -5.31
N ALA A 82 16.72 25.91 -5.46
CA ALA A 82 17.65 24.83 -5.76
C ALA A 82 17.73 23.78 -4.63
N THR A 83 17.69 24.21 -3.37
CA THR A 83 17.71 23.32 -2.20
C THR A 83 16.42 22.51 -2.14
N VAL A 84 15.26 23.16 -2.32
CA VAL A 84 13.96 22.48 -2.27
C VAL A 84 13.85 21.42 -3.37
N TYR A 85 14.26 21.74 -4.60
CA TYR A 85 14.27 20.76 -5.68
C TYR A 85 15.20 19.57 -5.40
N LYS A 86 16.38 19.79 -4.81
CA LYS A 86 17.26 18.69 -4.43
C LYS A 86 16.61 17.78 -3.40
N ILE A 87 15.99 18.33 -2.36
CA ILE A 87 15.31 17.54 -1.32
C ILE A 87 14.17 16.72 -1.95
N CYS A 88 13.32 17.35 -2.76
CA CYS A 88 12.23 16.66 -3.47
C CYS A 88 12.74 15.55 -4.40
N ALA A 89 13.84 15.78 -5.12
CA ALA A 89 14.45 14.78 -5.97
C ALA A 89 14.93 13.55 -5.18
N TRP A 90 15.59 13.75 -4.04
CA TRP A 90 16.01 12.64 -3.17
C TRP A 90 14.82 11.88 -2.60
N MET A 91 13.75 12.57 -2.19
CA MET A 91 12.55 11.92 -1.68
C MET A 91 11.85 11.07 -2.75
N GLN A 92 11.74 11.58 -3.99
CA GLN A 92 11.13 10.83 -5.10
C GLN A 92 12.00 9.68 -5.62
N LEU A 93 13.33 9.79 -5.52
CA LEU A 93 14.22 8.67 -5.85
C LEU A 93 14.09 7.52 -4.83
N THR A 94 13.70 7.84 -3.60
CA THR A 94 13.57 6.88 -2.49
C THR A 94 12.17 6.29 -2.39
N SER A 95 11.16 6.95 -2.96
CA SER A 95 9.77 6.49 -2.99
C SER A 95 9.54 5.38 -4.01
#